data_AF-A0A848NCQ9-F1
#
_entry.id   AF-A0A848NCQ9-F1
#
_cell.length_a   1.000
_cell.length_b   1.000
_cell.length_c   1.000
_cell.angle_alpha   90.00
_cell.angle_beta   90.00
_cell.angle_gamma   90.00
#
_symmetry.space_group_name_H-M   'P 1'
#
loop_
_entity.id
_entity.type
_entity.pdbx_description
1 polymer ?
#
loop_
_entity_poly.entity_id
_entity_poly.type
_entity_poly.pdbx_seq_one_letter_code
_entity_poly.pdbx_strand_id
1 'polypeptide(L)'
;MPTNVVLYIRPACAQSDLSKAALTDRGIKFTLRSATDYAAALSAKGFSSAPVLTVTVENELIAWEGHRPELIEMLADLMDTGPVCAHGLRDRDAAEDAVLTRFQIMQEIRDHQLSAEGFFADHGNHPLYRGRDLLNWLGY
;
A
#
# COMPACT_ATOMS: atom_id res chain seq x y z
N MET A 1 -9.02 -13.55 1.03
CA MET A 1 -8.33 -13.45 -0.27
C MET A 1 -6.88 -13.91 -0.11
N PRO A 2 -6.26 -14.64 -1.05
CA PRO A 2 -4.86 -15.00 -0.95
C PRO A 2 -3.97 -13.79 -1.29
N THR A 3 -3.51 -13.08 -0.27
CA THR A 3 -2.58 -11.96 -0.41
C THR A 3 -1.15 -12.48 -0.33
N ASN A 4 -0.37 -12.32 -1.41
CA ASN A 4 1.04 -12.74 -1.42
C ASN A 4 1.94 -11.56 -1.04
N VAL A 5 2.42 -11.53 0.19
CA VAL A 5 3.35 -10.51 0.70
C VAL A 5 4.79 -11.01 0.58
N VAL A 6 5.63 -10.22 -0.08
CA VAL A 6 7.06 -10.49 -0.22
C VAL A 6 7.84 -9.28 0.29
N LEU A 7 8.80 -9.52 1.18
CA LEU A 7 9.71 -8.50 1.68
C LEU A 7 11.13 -8.81 1.17
N TYR A 8 11.63 -7.94 0.30
CA TYR A 8 12.98 -7.96 -0.20
C TYR A 8 13.88 -7.22 0.78
N ILE A 9 14.87 -7.91 1.35
CA ILE A 9 15.72 -7.39 2.42
C ILE A 9 17.20 -7.42 2.05
N ARG A 10 17.99 -6.63 2.75
CA ARG A 10 19.45 -6.73 2.74
C ARG A 10 19.95 -7.18 4.12
N PRO A 11 20.97 -8.06 4.21
CA PRO A 11 21.60 -8.37 5.48
C PRO A 11 22.13 -7.11 6.18
N ALA A 12 22.11 -7.10 7.52
CA ALA A 12 22.60 -5.99 8.35
C ALA A 12 21.99 -4.61 7.99
N CYS A 13 20.71 -4.59 7.62
CA CYS A 13 19.96 -3.38 7.30
C CYS A 13 18.88 -3.12 8.36
N ALA A 14 19.06 -2.08 9.17
CA ALA A 14 18.13 -1.73 10.24
C ALA A 14 16.68 -1.54 9.75
N GLN A 15 16.49 -0.94 8.57
CA GLN A 15 15.14 -0.80 8.00
C GLN A 15 14.50 -2.13 7.60
N SER A 16 15.30 -3.11 7.16
CA SER A 16 14.82 -4.46 6.86
C SER A 16 14.35 -5.16 8.15
N ASP A 17 15.11 -5.02 9.24
CA ASP A 17 14.76 -5.58 10.54
C ASP A 17 13.48 -4.94 11.11
N LEU A 18 13.36 -3.60 11.03
CA LEU A 18 12.15 -2.87 11.44
C LEU A 18 10.92 -3.30 10.63
N SER A 19 11.05 -3.46 9.32
CA SER A 19 9.93 -3.88 8.46
C SER A 19 9.50 -5.32 8.74
N LYS A 20 10.47 -6.21 8.99
CA LYS A 20 10.21 -7.58 9.40
C LYS A 20 9.47 -7.63 10.73
N ALA A 21 9.91 -6.85 11.71
CA ALA A 21 9.26 -6.76 13.02
C ALA A 21 7.83 -6.25 12.88
N ALA A 22 7.62 -5.11 12.21
CA ALA A 22 6.29 -4.52 12.02
C ALA A 22 5.29 -5.46 11.31
N LEU A 23 5.73 -6.20 10.28
CA LEU A 23 4.87 -7.21 9.64
C LEU A 23 4.52 -8.35 10.58
N THR A 24 5.50 -8.82 11.37
CA THR A 24 5.33 -9.92 12.34
C THR A 24 4.37 -9.50 13.45
N ASP A 25 4.52 -8.30 13.99
CA ASP A 25 3.68 -7.76 15.07
C ASP A 25 2.21 -7.62 14.64
N ARG A 26 1.97 -7.33 13.36
CA ARG A 26 0.63 -7.31 12.77
C ARG A 26 0.11 -8.68 12.32
N GLY A 27 0.86 -9.75 12.57
CA GLY A 27 0.48 -11.11 12.19
C GLY A 27 0.47 -11.36 10.67
N ILE A 28 1.07 -10.47 9.88
CA ILE A 28 1.12 -10.59 8.42
C ILE A 28 2.12 -11.69 8.05
N LYS A 29 1.65 -12.69 7.30
CA LYS A 29 2.52 -13.72 6.73
C LYS A 29 3.20 -13.19 5.48
N PHE A 30 4.53 -13.30 5.41
CA PHE A 30 5.32 -12.84 4.27
C PHE A 30 6.45 -13.80 3.92
N THR A 31 6.90 -13.73 2.67
CA THR A 31 8.11 -14.41 2.20
C THR A 31 9.29 -13.44 2.20
N LEU A 32 10.43 -13.87 2.74
CA LEU A 32 11.68 -13.11 2.63
C LEU A 32 12.40 -13.43 1.33
N ARG A 33 12.93 -12.40 0.67
CA ARG A 33 13.81 -12.51 -0.50
C ARG A 33 15.04 -11.62 -0.33
N SER A 34 16.15 -12.01 -0.95
CA SER A 34 17.35 -11.16 -1.01
C SER A 34 17.11 -10.01 -1.99
N ALA A 35 17.21 -8.77 -1.53
CA ALA A 35 17.16 -7.61 -2.42
C ALA A 35 18.36 -7.59 -3.39
N THR A 36 19.50 -8.18 -2.99
CA THR A 36 20.70 -8.29 -3.83
C THR A 36 20.46 -9.23 -5.02
N ASP A 37 19.84 -10.39 -4.78
CA ASP A 37 19.61 -11.41 -5.81
C ASP A 37 18.58 -10.92 -6.85
N TYR A 38 17.68 -10.03 -6.43
CA TYR A 38 16.63 -9.45 -7.26
C TYR A 38 16.91 -8.00 -7.69
N ALA A 39 18.14 -7.52 -7.53
CA ALA A 39 18.49 -6.11 -7.74
C ALA A 39 18.07 -5.58 -9.13
N ALA A 40 18.31 -6.35 -10.20
CA ALA A 40 17.92 -5.95 -11.55
C ALA A 40 16.40 -5.81 -11.72
N ALA A 41 15.62 -6.72 -11.14
CA ALA A 41 14.16 -6.70 -11.21
C ALA A 41 13.56 -5.55 -10.38
N LEU A 42 14.15 -5.28 -9.21
CA LEU A 42 13.76 -4.17 -8.34
C LEU A 42 14.10 -2.82 -8.98
N SER A 43 15.29 -2.69 -9.55
CA SER A 43 15.73 -1.48 -10.27
C SER A 43 14.89 -1.19 -11.50
N ALA A 44 14.50 -2.22 -12.27
CA ALA A 44 13.58 -2.06 -13.41
C ALA A 44 12.19 -1.53 -13.00
N LYS A 45 11.80 -1.70 -11.74
CA LYS A 45 10.57 -1.15 -11.16
C LYS A 45 10.77 0.20 -10.45
N GLY A 46 11.97 0.76 -10.50
CA GLY A 46 12.31 2.04 -9.88
C GLY A 46 12.73 1.96 -8.41
N PHE A 47 12.89 0.76 -7.85
CA PHE A 47 13.40 0.59 -6.49
C PHE A 47 14.93 0.54 -6.47
N SER A 48 15.53 1.30 -5.58
CA SER A 48 16.98 1.53 -5.49
C SER A 48 17.57 1.09 -4.15
N SER A 49 16.74 0.93 -3.12
CA SER A 49 17.16 0.58 -1.77
C SER A 49 16.26 -0.49 -1.16
N ALA A 50 16.80 -1.19 -0.16
CA ALA A 50 16.07 -2.18 0.62
C ALA A 50 15.71 -1.59 1.99
N PRO A 51 14.59 -1.99 2.61
CA PRO A 51 13.68 -3.04 2.15
C PRO A 51 12.74 -2.58 1.03
N VAL A 52 12.29 -3.54 0.21
CA VAL A 52 11.15 -3.33 -0.70
C VAL A 52 10.06 -4.31 -0.31
N LEU A 53 8.87 -3.81 -0.03
CA LEU A 53 7.70 -4.64 0.20
C LEU A 53 6.86 -4.67 -1.06
N THR A 54 6.46 -5.87 -1.47
CA THR A 54 5.52 -6.06 -2.59
C THR A 54 4.38 -6.93 -2.13
N VAL A 55 3.16 -6.56 -2.51
CA VAL A 55 1.96 -7.32 -2.21
C VAL A 55 1.04 -7.33 -3.42
N THR A 56 0.48 -8.50 -3.72
CA THR A 56 -0.57 -8.63 -4.73
C THR A 56 -1.92 -8.68 -4.02
N VAL A 57 -2.77 -7.70 -4.30
CA VAL A 57 -4.16 -7.63 -3.81
C VAL A 57 -5.06 -7.69 -5.03
N GLU A 58 -5.88 -8.74 -5.10
CA GLU A 58 -6.65 -9.09 -6.30
C GLU A 58 -5.75 -9.14 -7.55
N ASN A 59 -5.79 -8.12 -8.40
CA ASN A 59 -5.01 -8.00 -9.63
C ASN A 59 -4.04 -6.80 -9.63
N GLU A 60 -3.86 -6.14 -8.48
CA GLU A 60 -2.97 -4.99 -8.34
C GLU A 60 -1.70 -5.38 -7.59
N LEU A 61 -0.55 -4.98 -8.15
CA LEU A 61 0.73 -5.02 -7.47
C LEU A 61 0.93 -3.71 -6.71
N ILE A 62 0.81 -3.79 -5.39
CA ILE A 62 1.19 -2.71 -4.47
C ILE A 62 2.63 -2.94 -4.07
N ALA A 63 3.44 -1.88 -4.11
CA ALA A 63 4.83 -1.96 -3.68
C ALA A 63 5.35 -0.62 -3.16
N TRP A 64 6.28 -0.67 -2.22
CA TRP A 64 6.99 0.50 -1.72
C TRP A 64 8.39 0.16 -1.23
N GLU A 65 9.24 1.18 -1.16
CA GLU A 65 10.60 1.12 -0.66
C GLU A 65 10.70 1.73 0.75
N GLY A 66 11.62 1.17 1.54
CA GLY A 66 11.94 1.62 2.88
C GLY A 66 10.99 1.08 3.95
N HIS A 67 11.39 1.27 5.21
CA HIS A 67 10.49 1.00 6.34
C HIS A 67 9.40 2.08 6.41
N ARG A 68 8.14 1.65 6.25
CA ARG A 68 6.94 2.50 6.24
C ARG A 68 5.88 1.91 7.17
N PRO A 69 5.98 2.13 8.50
CA PRO A 69 5.07 1.51 9.47
C PRO A 69 3.60 1.85 9.22
N GLU A 70 3.32 3.05 8.72
CA GLU A 70 1.98 3.52 8.34
C GLU A 70 1.38 2.72 7.18
N LEU A 71 2.19 2.36 6.17
CA LEU A 71 1.74 1.52 5.05
C LEU A 71 1.56 0.06 5.48
N ILE A 72 2.37 -0.42 6.42
CA ILE A 72 2.24 -1.77 6.99
C ILE A 72 0.94 -1.88 7.80
N GLU A 73 0.61 -0.84 8.56
CA GLU A 73 -0.67 -0.74 9.27
C GLU A 73 -1.85 -0.74 8.30
N MET A 74 -1.83 0.10 7.26
CA MET A 74 -2.89 0.08 6.24
C MET A 74 -2.98 -1.27 5.52
N LEU A 75 -1.85 -1.94 5.25
CA LEU A 75 -1.86 -3.27 4.68
C LEU A 75 -2.53 -4.29 5.61
N ALA A 76 -2.29 -4.21 6.93
CA ALA A 76 -2.95 -5.10 7.89
C ALA A 76 -4.47 -4.93 7.83
N ASP A 77 -4.96 -3.69 7.87
CA ASP A 77 -6.39 -3.39 7.82
C ASP A 77 -7.01 -3.81 6.48
N LEU A 78 -6.29 -3.60 5.36
CA LEU A 78 -6.70 -4.07 4.04
C LEU A 78 -6.78 -5.61 3.97
N MET A 79 -5.89 -6.32 4.65
CA MET A 79 -5.91 -7.79 4.69
C MET A 79 -7.04 -8.33 5.56
N ASP A 80 -7.45 -7.61 6.59
CA ASP A 80 -8.55 -7.99 7.49
C ASP A 80 -9.92 -7.70 6.86
N THR A 81 -10.11 -6.49 6.35
CA THR A 81 -11.39 -6.00 5.81
C THR A 81 -11.58 -6.30 4.32
N GLY A 82 -10.48 -6.49 3.60
CA GLY A 82 -10.49 -6.63 2.14
C GLY A 82 -10.56 -5.29 1.40
N PRO A 83 -10.34 -5.30 0.07
CA PRO A 83 -10.49 -4.10 -0.75
C PRO A 83 -11.96 -3.65 -0.79
N VAL A 84 -12.14 -2.33 -0.83
CA VAL A 84 -13.47 -1.72 -0.96
C VAL A 84 -14.13 -2.13 -2.28
N CYS A 85 -15.35 -2.68 -2.20
CA CYS A 85 -16.15 -3.05 -3.36
C CYS A 85 -16.56 -1.82 -4.19
N ALA A 86 -16.98 -2.04 -5.43
CA ALA A 86 -17.59 -0.97 -6.24
C ALA A 86 -18.77 -0.34 -5.48
N HIS A 87 -18.77 1.00 -5.40
CA HIS A 87 -19.72 1.81 -4.61
C HIS A 87 -19.66 1.61 -3.09
N GLY A 88 -18.63 0.95 -2.57
CA GLY A 88 -18.42 0.74 -1.13
C GLY A 88 -18.11 2.02 -0.36
N LEU A 89 -17.86 3.14 -1.05
CA LEU A 89 -17.63 4.46 -0.45
C LEU A 89 -18.92 5.28 -0.23
N ARG A 90 -20.10 4.71 -0.50
CA ARG A 90 -21.39 5.41 -0.30
C ARG A 90 -21.80 5.55 1.15
N ASP A 91 -21.39 4.62 2.00
CA ASP A 91 -21.61 4.70 3.44
C ASP A 91 -20.39 5.39 4.07
N ARG A 92 -20.61 6.61 4.59
CA ARG A 92 -19.53 7.45 5.10
C ARG A 92 -18.75 6.78 6.24
N ASP A 93 -19.47 6.21 7.21
CA ASP A 93 -18.85 5.65 8.41
C ASP A 93 -17.98 4.44 8.05
N ALA A 94 -18.45 3.60 7.12
CA ALA A 94 -17.64 2.48 6.60
C ALA A 94 -16.49 2.94 5.70
N ALA A 95 -16.66 4.05 4.98
CA ALA A 95 -15.70 4.57 4.02
C ALA A 95 -14.52 5.31 4.68
N GLU A 96 -14.72 5.93 5.84
CA GLU A 96 -13.66 6.70 6.51
C GLU A 96 -12.47 5.82 6.93
N ASP A 97 -12.75 4.64 7.50
CA ASP A 97 -11.73 3.71 8.00
C ASP A 97 -11.20 2.74 6.93
N ALA A 98 -11.87 2.67 5.78
CA ALA A 98 -11.49 1.78 4.70
C ALA A 98 -10.09 2.10 4.16
N VAL A 99 -9.37 1.06 3.74
CA VAL A 99 -8.09 1.21 3.04
C VAL A 99 -8.30 1.11 1.54
N LEU A 100 -7.86 2.14 0.84
CA LEU A 100 -7.95 2.27 -0.61
C LEU A 100 -6.58 2.09 -1.25
N THR A 101 -6.56 1.32 -2.34
CA THR A 101 -5.41 1.26 -3.24
C THR A 101 -5.30 2.55 -4.05
N ARG A 102 -4.08 2.85 -4.53
CA ARG A 102 -3.88 3.96 -5.47
C ARG A 102 -4.76 3.83 -6.72
N PHE A 103 -4.97 2.62 -7.22
CA PHE A 103 -5.90 2.41 -8.34
C PHE A 103 -7.34 2.82 -7.99
N GLN A 104 -7.86 2.41 -6.82
CA GLN A 104 -9.20 2.79 -6.36
C GLN A 104 -9.33 4.31 -6.20
N ILE A 105 -8.32 4.98 -5.63
CA ILE A 105 -8.28 6.45 -5.56
C ILE A 105 -8.41 7.06 -6.97
N MET A 106 -7.62 6.58 -7.94
CA MET A 106 -7.67 7.11 -9.31
C MET A 106 -9.02 6.88 -10.00
N GLN A 107 -9.68 5.75 -9.74
CA GLN A 107 -11.01 5.46 -10.28
C GLN A 107 -12.04 6.39 -9.65
N GLU A 108 -12.07 6.51 -8.33
CA GLU A 108 -13.07 7.31 -7.64
C GLU A 108 -12.95 8.81 -8.01
N ILE A 109 -11.73 9.35 -8.04
CA ILE A 109 -11.51 10.74 -8.47
C ILE A 109 -11.93 10.94 -9.93
N ARG A 110 -11.71 9.95 -10.80
CA ARG A 110 -12.15 10.02 -12.20
C ARG A 110 -13.66 9.98 -12.33
N ASP A 111 -14.35 9.21 -11.51
CA ASP A 111 -15.81 9.16 -11.48
C ASP A 111 -16.41 10.51 -11.07
N HIS A 112 -15.66 11.31 -10.30
CA HIS A 112 -15.97 12.70 -9.98
C HIS A 112 -15.50 13.71 -11.05
N GLN A 113 -14.98 13.24 -12.19
CA GLN A 113 -14.47 14.06 -13.30
C GLN A 113 -13.30 14.98 -12.90
N LEU A 114 -12.51 14.59 -11.89
CA LEU A 114 -11.34 15.31 -11.40
C LEU A 114 -10.04 14.63 -11.83
N SER A 115 -8.90 15.32 -11.66
CA SER A 115 -7.57 14.75 -11.82
C SER A 115 -7.00 14.31 -10.48
N ALA A 116 -6.46 13.09 -10.42
CA ALA A 116 -5.80 12.56 -9.23
C ALA A 116 -4.44 13.21 -8.94
N GLU A 117 -3.89 14.01 -9.87
CA GLU A 117 -2.63 14.71 -9.67
C GLU A 117 -2.66 15.66 -8.46
N GLY A 118 -3.78 16.38 -8.28
CA GLY A 118 -3.96 17.26 -7.12
C GLY A 118 -3.96 16.48 -5.81
N PHE A 119 -4.73 15.39 -5.75
CA PHE A 119 -4.77 14.53 -4.58
C PHE A 119 -3.38 13.99 -4.20
N PHE A 120 -2.60 13.50 -5.18
CA PHE A 120 -1.26 12.98 -4.94
C PHE A 120 -0.23 14.06 -4.60
N ALA A 121 -0.42 15.29 -5.06
CA ALA A 121 0.41 16.41 -4.64
C ALA A 121 0.19 16.75 -3.15
N ASP A 122 -1.06 16.66 -2.69
CA ASP A 122 -1.45 17.00 -1.32
C ASP A 122 -1.12 15.86 -0.32
N HIS A 123 -1.33 14.61 -0.72
CA HIS A 123 -1.24 13.44 0.18
C HIS A 123 -0.03 12.54 -0.09
N GLY A 124 0.80 12.87 -1.07
CA GLY A 124 1.91 12.04 -1.53
C GLY A 124 1.48 10.91 -2.46
N ASN A 125 2.42 10.44 -3.27
CA ASN A 125 2.20 9.34 -4.22
C ASN A 125 2.51 7.98 -3.57
N HIS A 126 1.63 7.57 -2.65
CA HIS A 126 1.68 6.32 -1.92
C HIS A 126 0.84 5.24 -2.61
N PRO A 127 1.10 3.95 -2.35
CA PRO A 127 0.30 2.89 -2.95
C PRO A 127 -1.01 2.59 -2.20
N LEU A 128 -1.13 3.03 -0.95
CA LEU A 128 -2.29 2.84 -0.06
C LEU A 128 -2.67 4.17 0.60
N TYR A 129 -3.96 4.36 0.82
CA TYR A 129 -4.55 5.56 1.42
C TYR A 129 -5.69 5.18 2.36
N ARG A 130 -6.01 6.04 3.32
CA ARG A 130 -7.25 5.92 4.09
C ARG A 130 -8.39 6.56 3.31
N GLY A 131 -9.58 5.96 3.37
CA GLY A 131 -10.76 6.50 2.70
C GLY A 131 -11.13 7.90 3.18
N ARG A 132 -10.95 8.20 4.48
CA ARG A 132 -11.11 9.57 5.01
C ARG A 132 -10.27 10.62 4.28
N ASP A 133 -9.07 10.28 3.82
CA ASP A 133 -8.18 11.24 3.14
C ASP A 133 -8.79 11.63 1.79
N LEU A 134 -9.33 10.65 1.06
CA LEU A 134 -10.06 10.88 -0.18
C LEU A 134 -11.35 11.67 0.05
N LEU A 135 -12.16 11.25 1.03
CA LEU A 135 -13.46 11.88 1.31
C LEU A 135 -13.30 13.36 1.68
N ASN A 136 -12.36 13.66 2.59
CA ASN A 136 -12.05 15.04 2.98
C ASN A 136 -11.58 15.87 1.78
N TRP A 137 -10.75 15.29 0.89
CA TRP A 137 -10.27 15.99 -0.30
C TRP A 137 -11.38 16.26 -1.34
N LEU A 138 -12.33 15.34 -1.48
CA LEU A 138 -13.52 15.52 -2.32
C LEU A 138 -14.56 16.48 -1.70
N GLY A 139 -14.38 16.86 -0.43
CA GLY A 139 -15.26 17.79 0.28
C GLY A 139 -16.48 17.13 0.93
N TYR A 140 -16.38 15.84 1.28
CA TYR A 140 -17.45 15.10 1.98
C TYR A 140 -17.37 15.25 3.49
#